data_AF-A0A7C1ZJZ7-F1
#
_entry.id   AF-A0A7C1ZJZ7-F1
#
_cell.length_a   1.000
_cell.length_b   1.000
_cell.length_c   1.000
_cell.angle_alpha   90.00
_cell.angle_beta   90.00
_cell.angle_gamma   90.00
#
_symmetry.space_group_name_H-M   'P 1'
#
loop_
_entity.id
_entity.type
_entity.pdbx_description
1 polymer ?
#
loop_
_entity_poly.entity_id
_entity_poly.type
_entity_poly.pdbx_seq_one_letter_code
_entity_poly.pdbx_strand_id
1 'polypeptide(L)' 'MPLIDSGIVLTYGQLAAHTLGLATCWIGMAHGLGMNKEIMKVIGLEGQIHGALTIGYPAVKYLRTPPRAPLNVVGLE' A
#
# COMPACT_ATOMS: atom_id res chain seq x y z
N MET A 1 -12.66 -8.73 5.47
CA MET A 1 -12.74 -7.40 4.83
C MET A 1 -12.73 -7.63 3.32
N PRO A 2 -13.63 -7.04 2.52
CA PRO A 2 -13.52 -7.05 1.08
C PRO A 2 -12.14 -6.54 0.58
N LEU A 3 -11.64 -7.10 -0.53
CA LEU A 3 -10.36 -6.70 -1.14
C LEU A 3 -10.32 -5.19 -1.47
N ILE A 4 -11.45 -4.65 -1.93
CA ILE A 4 -11.61 -3.24 -2.30
C ILE A 4 -11.41 -2.34 -1.08
N ASP A 5 -12.08 -2.66 0.03
CA ASP A 5 -11.97 -1.91 1.28
C ASP A 5 -10.52 -1.90 1.79
N SER A 6 -9.82 -3.03 1.66
CA SER A 6 -8.40 -3.12 2.02
C SER A 6 -7.53 -2.20 1.16
N GLY A 7 -7.80 -2.12 -0.14
CA GLY A 7 -7.11 -1.18 -1.03
C GLY A 7 -7.36 0.29 -0.68
N ILE A 8 -8.58 0.63 -0.28
CA ILE A 8 -8.93 1.98 0.20
C ILE A 8 -8.15 2.29 1.48
N VAL A 9 -8.18 1.39 2.48
CA VAL A 9 -7.46 1.56 3.75
C VAL A 9 -5.96 1.76 3.52
N LEU A 10 -5.35 0.94 2.66
CA LEU A 10 -3.93 1.06 2.33
C LEU A 10 -3.63 2.42 1.67
N THR A 11 -4.46 2.85 0.72
CA THR A 11 -4.28 4.14 0.03
C THR A 11 -4.37 5.32 0.99
N TYR A 12 -5.41 5.36 1.83
CA TYR A 12 -5.56 6.43 2.82
C TYR A 12 -4.48 6.38 3.90
N GLY A 13 -4.04 5.18 4.31
CA GLY A 13 -2.90 5.01 5.22
C GLY A 13 -1.59 5.58 4.65
N GLN A 14 -1.32 5.37 3.35
CA GLN A 14 -0.17 5.96 2.67
C GLN A 14 -0.23 7.50 2.66
N LEU A 15 -1.40 8.06 2.34
CA LEU A 15 -1.61 9.52 2.33
C LEU A 15 -1.48 10.12 3.73
N ALA A 16 -2.06 9.50 4.76
CA ALA A 16 -1.95 9.95 6.14
C ALA A 16 -0.52 9.88 6.65
N ALA A 17 0.22 8.82 6.35
CA ALA A 17 1.65 8.74 6.70
C ALA A 17 2.45 9.88 6.04
N HIS A 18 2.14 10.20 4.77
CA HIS A 18 2.80 11.29 4.07
C HIS A 18 2.61 12.66 4.73
N THR A 19 1.39 12.97 5.22
CA THR A 19 1.14 14.24 5.92
C THR A 19 1.90 14.36 7.24
N LEU A 20 2.26 13.23 7.84
CA LEU A 20 3.09 13.14 9.05
C LEU A 20 4.61 13.16 8.76
N GLY A 21 5.01 13.34 7.50
CA GLY A 21 6.42 13.33 7.09
C GLY A 21 7.04 11.91 7.02
N LEU A 22 6.21 10.86 7.06
CA LEU A 22 6.62 9.48 6.91
C LEU A 22 6.55 9.06 5.44
N ALA A 23 7.39 8.09 5.07
CA ALA A 23 7.33 7.42 3.80
C ALA A 23 6.73 6.03 3.96
N THR A 24 6.04 5.56 2.92
CA THR A 24 5.40 4.25 2.90
C THR A 24 5.58 3.56 1.54
N CYS A 25 5.54 2.23 1.56
CA CYS A 25 5.42 1.42 0.35
C CYS A 25 4.40 0.29 0.58
N TRP A 26 3.41 0.21 -0.32
CA TRP A 26 2.48 -0.92 -0.39
C TRP A 26 3.11 -2.08 -1.16
N ILE A 27 3.30 -3.19 -0.47
CA ILE A 27 3.82 -4.45 -1.00
C ILE A 27 2.64 -5.35 -1.36
N GLY A 28 2.12 -5.24 -2.58
CA GLY A 28 0.99 -6.05 -3.07
C GLY A 28 1.31 -7.55 -3.12
N MET A 29 2.57 -7.90 -3.41
CA MET A 29 3.02 -9.31 -3.44
C MET A 29 2.97 -10.00 -2.08
N ALA A 30 2.83 -9.25 -0.98
CA ALA A 30 2.73 -9.82 0.36
C ALA A 30 1.48 -10.69 0.56
N HIS A 31 0.46 -10.60 -0.31
CA HIS A 31 -0.65 -11.56 -0.31
C HIS A 31 -0.17 -13.02 -0.39
N GLY A 32 0.92 -13.29 -1.14
CA GLY A 32 1.51 -14.62 -1.23
C GLY A 32 1.96 -15.22 0.11
N LEU A 33 2.25 -14.38 1.13
CA LEU A 33 2.61 -14.85 2.47
C LEU A 33 1.47 -15.64 3.13
N GLY A 34 0.22 -15.31 2.79
CA GLY A 34 -0.97 -16.01 3.27
C GLY A 34 -1.06 -17.48 2.81
N MET A 35 -0.29 -17.86 1.80
CA MET A 35 -0.23 -19.24 1.31
C MET A 35 0.64 -20.14 2.19
N ASN A 36 1.52 -19.56 3.02
CA ASN A 36 2.44 -20.31 3.87
C ASN A 36 1.96 -20.30 5.34
N LYS A 37 1.54 -21.46 5.83
CA LYS A 37 1.02 -21.62 7.20
C LYS A 37 2.05 -21.34 8.30
N GLU A 38 3.33 -21.63 8.06
CA GLU A 38 4.39 -21.33 9.03
C GLU A 38 4.60 -19.83 9.16
N ILE A 39 4.60 -19.11 8.04
CA ILE A 39 4.69 -17.65 8.02
C ILE A 39 3.49 -17.04 8.74
N MET A 40 2.27 -17.51 8.45
CA MET A 40 1.05 -17.06 9.14
C MET A 40 1.11 -17.27 10.65
N LYS A 41 1.70 -18.40 11.09
CA LYS A 41 1.94 -18.68 12.52
C LYS A 41 2.96 -17.71 13.14
N VAL A 42 4.04 -17.39 12.43
CA VAL A 42 5.08 -16.46 12.92
C VAL A 42 4.55 -15.04 13.03
N ILE A 43 3.79 -14.56 12.04
CA ILE A 43 3.21 -13.21 12.07
C ILE A 43 2.01 -13.11 13.03
N GLY A 44 1.45 -14.24 13.48
CA GLY A 44 0.34 -14.28 14.43
C GLY A 44 -0.98 -13.73 13.87
N LEU A 45 -1.16 -13.79 12.55
CA LEU A 45 -2.38 -13.33 11.89
C LEU A 45 -3.22 -14.52 11.44
N GLU A 46 -4.53 -14.35 11.46
CA GLU A 46 -5.51 -15.28 10.89
C GLU A 46 -6.25 -14.59 9.74
N GLY A 47 -6.68 -15.38 8.75
CA GLY A 47 -7.42 -14.88 7.59
C GLY A 47 -6.54 -14.51 6.39
N GLN A 48 -7.09 -13.65 5.53
CA GLN A 48 -6.47 -13.32 4.25
C GLN A 48 -5.58 -12.09 4.34
N ILE A 49 -4.35 -12.21 3.83
CA ILE A 49 -3.45 -11.07 3.65
C ILE A 49 -3.77 -10.41 2.32
N HIS A 50 -4.15 -9.13 2.33
CA HIS A 50 -4.37 -8.36 1.09
C HIS A 50 -3.14 -7.56 0.65
N GLY A 51 -2.13 -7.45 1.52
CA GLY A 51 -0.88 -6.75 1.26
C GLY A 51 -0.15 -6.41 2.56
N ALA A 52 1.00 -5.76 2.44
CA ALA A 52 1.73 -5.20 3.58
C ALA A 52 2.08 -3.73 3.31
N LEU A 53 2.14 -2.94 4.37
CA LEU A 53 2.58 -1.55 4.33
C LEU A 53 3.87 -1.41 5.12
N THR A 54 4.92 -0.93 4.47
CA THR A 54 6.12 -0.46 5.19
C THR A 54 5.93 1.00 5.54
N ILE A 55 6.41 1.42 6.71
CA ILE A 55 6.33 2.80 7.20
C ILE A 55 7.61 3.19 7.92
N GLY A 56 8.07 4.43 7.73
CA GLY A 56 9.23 4.95 8.42
C GLY A 56 9.67 6.32 7.89
N TYR A 57 10.80 6.81 8.37
CA TYR A 57 11.38 8.05 7.87
C TYR A 57 12.11 7.80 6.54
N PRO A 58 11.88 8.63 5.51
CA PRO A 58 12.56 8.48 4.23
C PRO A 58 14.06 8.70 4.37
N ALA A 59 14.87 7.72 3.98
CA ALA A 59 16.31 7.87 3.85
C ALA A 59 16.70 8.86 2.73
N VAL A 60 15.84 8.97 1.69
CA VAL A 60 16.02 9.86 0.55
C VAL A 60 14.74 10.66 0.33
N LYS A 61 14.87 11.98 0.15
CA LYS A 61 13.76 12.88 -0.18
C LYS A 61 13.70 13.12 -1.68
N TYR A 62 12.62 12.67 -2.31
CA TYR A 62 12.36 12.95 -3.72
C TYR A 62 11.65 14.30 -3.87
N LEU A 63 12.12 15.12 -4.81
CA LEU A 63 11.52 16.43 -5.10
C LEU A 63 10.33 16.37 -6.06
N ARG A 64 10.14 15.21 -6.73
CA ARG A 64 9.12 15.01 -7.75
C ARG A 64 8.52 13.61 -7.64
N THR A 65 7.24 13.50 -7.97
CA THR A 65 6.58 12.21 -8.15
C THR A 65 7.02 11.57 -9.48
N PRO A 66 6.94 10.23 -9.61
CA PRO A 66 7.15 9.58 -10.90
C PRO A 66 6.18 10.14 -11.95
N PRO A 67 6.62 10.30 -13.22
CA PRO A 67 5.75 10.77 -14.29
C PRO A 67 4.56 9.85 -14.45
N ARG A 68 3.37 10.44 -14.64
CA ARG A 68 2.13 9.71 -14.92
C ARG A 68 1.73 9.98 -16.37
N ALA A 69 1.07 9.02 -16.99
CA ALA A 69 0.51 9.20 -18.33
C ALA A 69 -0.42 10.43 -18.35
N PRO A 70 -0.49 11.16 -19.47
CA PRO A 70 -1.43 12.26 -19.61
C PRO A 70 -2.85 11.77 -19.34
N LEU A 71 -3.67 12.62 -18.74
CA LEU A 71 -5.04 12.28 -18.40
C LEU A 71 -5.84 12.08 -19.68
N ASN A 72 -6.36 10.86 -19.88
CA ASN A 72 -7.30 10.58 -20.96
C ASN A 72 -8.72 10.80 -20.43
N VAL A 73 -9.29 11.97 -20.71
CA VAL A 73 -10.64 12.34 -20.28
C VAL A 73 -11.62 12.13 -21.43
N VAL A 74 -12.79 11.55 -21.12
CA VAL A 74 -13.91 11.41 -22.05
C VAL A 74 -15.10 12.14 -21.43
N GLY A 75 -15.75 13.05 -22.17
CA GLY A 75 -16.94 13.78 -21.71
C GLY A 75 -16.68 14.97 -20.79
N LEU A 76 -15.53 15.65 -20.97
CA LEU A 76 -15.28 16.99 -20.39
C LEU A 76 -15.50 18.13 -21.42
N GLU A 77 -16.32 17.87 -22.44
CA GLU A 77 -16.92 18.94 -23.26
C GLU A 77 -18.16 19.53 -22.57
#